data_AF-A0A4Q2M7N2-F1
#
_entry.id   AF-A0A4Q2M7N2-F1
#
_cell.length_a   1.000
_cell.length_b   1.000
_cell.length_c   1.000
_cell.angle_alpha   90.00
_cell.angle_beta   90.00
_cell.angle_gamma   90.00
#
_symmetry.space_group_name_H-M   'P 1'
#
loop_
_entity.id
_entity.type
_entity.pdbx_description
1 polymer ?
#
loop_
_entity_poly.entity_id
_entity_poly.type
_entity_poly.pdbx_seq_one_letter_code
_entity_poly.pdbx_strand_id
1 'polypeptide(L)'
;MAIGDDAVSDGMPVVPETGQVRKGFEEINRTRDMIAQRNKATRPVNRGGTGSTTAAGARTNLGAMASSWRPKWSEVTGKPSVFKPSAHGHGLGEIGGDLVNRLPNLEAGRLSPLPWDRPITWTRRAAYMGNNGQILLGHVESTRASKTDLANVEWTREQLQAIPVLHYRYIAELQKQAEDPDYHVSLELGTIAEDLHDLGLWEFVHYEGHGESAIPSGVHYELLGLAALRLAQLQGERLDALEERLNALEAM
;
A
#
# COMPACT_ATOMS: atom_id res chain seq x y z
N MET A 1 35.51 59.19 -58.91
CA MET A 1 34.04 59.30 -58.95
C MET A 1 33.70 60.72 -59.28
N ALA A 2 32.76 60.91 -60.19
CA ALA A 2 32.19 62.22 -60.45
C ALA A 2 31.39 62.68 -59.22
N ILE A 3 31.29 63.99 -59.02
CA ILE A 3 30.52 64.59 -57.94
C ILE A 3 29.03 64.25 -58.17
N GLY A 4 28.40 63.58 -57.20
CA GLY A 4 27.01 63.13 -57.25
C GLY A 4 26.80 61.64 -57.52
N ASP A 5 27.86 60.86 -57.83
CA ASP A 5 27.74 59.43 -58.16
C ASP A 5 27.19 58.61 -56.98
N ASP A 6 27.70 58.85 -55.76
CA ASP A 6 27.27 58.14 -54.55
C ASP A 6 25.84 58.52 -54.16
N ALA A 7 25.50 59.81 -54.30
CA ALA A 7 24.15 60.33 -54.10
C ALA A 7 23.14 59.66 -55.06
N VAL A 8 23.46 59.59 -56.36
CA VAL A 8 22.59 58.92 -57.36
C VAL A 8 22.44 57.43 -57.04
N SER A 9 23.54 56.76 -56.66
CA SER A 9 23.52 55.35 -56.27
C SER A 9 22.64 55.09 -55.04
N ASP A 10 22.52 56.05 -54.11
CA ASP A 10 21.67 55.98 -52.92
C ASP A 10 20.24 56.54 -53.16
N GLY A 11 19.90 56.84 -54.41
CA GLY A 11 18.58 57.35 -54.81
C GLY A 11 18.33 58.83 -54.45
N MET A 12 19.38 59.58 -54.10
CA MET A 12 19.29 61.01 -53.82
C MET A 12 19.34 61.83 -55.13
N PRO A 13 18.49 62.85 -55.30
CA PRO A 13 18.56 63.72 -56.46
C PRO A 13 19.88 64.49 -56.47
N VAL A 14 20.47 64.73 -57.64
CA VAL A 14 21.63 65.61 -57.83
C VAL A 14 21.20 66.94 -58.44
N VAL A 15 21.87 68.03 -58.10
CA VAL A 15 21.65 69.34 -58.74
C VAL A 15 22.35 69.34 -60.10
N PRO A 16 21.65 69.66 -61.21
CA PRO A 16 22.26 69.74 -62.54
C PRO A 16 23.35 70.80 -62.61
N GLU A 17 24.44 70.49 -63.31
CA GLU A 17 25.55 71.41 -63.55
C GLU A 17 25.09 72.55 -64.49
N THR A 18 24.99 73.76 -63.94
CA THR A 18 24.54 74.97 -64.70
C THR A 18 25.71 75.89 -65.09
N GLY A 19 26.96 75.42 -64.94
CA GLY A 19 28.19 76.12 -65.35
C GLY A 19 28.57 77.37 -64.53
N GLN A 20 27.79 77.76 -63.51
CA GLN A 20 28.12 78.88 -62.63
C GLN A 20 28.51 78.39 -61.23
N VAL A 21 29.81 78.41 -60.93
CA VAL A 21 30.39 77.96 -59.64
C VAL A 21 29.78 78.70 -58.43
N ARG A 22 29.35 79.96 -58.62
CA ARG A 22 28.67 80.78 -57.60
C ARG A 22 27.35 80.19 -57.07
N LYS A 23 26.75 79.23 -57.79
CA LYS A 23 25.48 78.59 -57.41
C LYS A 23 25.66 77.33 -56.54
N GLY A 24 26.89 76.93 -56.22
CA GLY A 24 27.18 75.93 -55.18
C GLY A 24 26.79 74.48 -55.50
N PHE A 25 26.48 74.16 -56.76
CA PHE A 25 26.01 72.82 -57.15
C PHE A 25 27.02 71.70 -56.83
N GLU A 26 28.32 71.95 -57.00
CA GLU A 26 29.39 70.98 -56.68
C GLU A 26 29.42 70.65 -55.19
N GLU A 27 29.32 71.66 -54.32
CA GLU A 27 29.39 71.47 -52.86
C GLU A 27 28.11 70.82 -52.32
N ILE A 28 26.96 71.13 -52.90
CA ILE A 28 25.69 70.45 -52.60
C ILE A 28 25.77 68.97 -52.96
N ASN A 29 26.24 68.65 -54.16
CA ASN A 29 26.35 67.26 -54.60
C ASN A 29 27.43 66.50 -53.80
N ARG A 30 28.56 67.14 -53.45
CA ARG A 30 29.58 66.58 -52.55
C ARG A 30 29.03 66.27 -51.16
N THR A 31 28.20 67.17 -50.62
CA THR A 31 27.54 66.94 -49.32
C THR A 31 26.55 65.77 -49.41
N ARG A 32 25.82 65.62 -50.53
CA ARG A 32 24.92 64.49 -50.76
C ARG A 32 25.68 63.17 -50.87
N ASP A 33 26.84 63.16 -51.53
CA ASP A 33 27.73 62.00 -51.56
C ASP A 33 28.20 61.63 -50.14
N MET A 34 28.59 62.62 -49.32
CA MET A 34 28.95 62.37 -47.91
C MET A 34 27.80 61.80 -47.08
N ILE A 35 26.56 62.25 -47.29
CA ILE A 35 25.37 61.71 -46.61
C ILE A 35 25.14 60.25 -47.05
N ALA A 36 25.21 59.96 -48.34
CA ALA A 36 25.07 58.60 -48.88
C ALA A 36 26.14 57.65 -48.29
N GLN A 37 27.40 58.08 -48.25
CA GLN A 37 28.48 57.33 -47.63
C GLN A 37 28.23 57.08 -46.14
N ARG A 38 27.73 58.09 -45.41
CA ARG A 38 27.42 57.98 -43.98
C ARG A 38 26.23 57.05 -43.72
N ASN A 39 25.25 56.97 -44.59
CA ASN A 39 24.11 56.05 -44.47
C ASN A 39 24.54 54.59 -44.68
N LYS A 40 25.53 54.35 -45.54
CA LYS A 40 26.10 53.03 -45.80
C LYS A 40 27.09 52.57 -44.72
N ALA A 41 27.64 53.50 -43.93
CA ALA A 41 28.57 53.19 -42.85
C ALA A 41 27.89 52.52 -41.64
N THR A 42 28.56 51.54 -41.02
CA THR A 42 28.08 50.91 -39.79
C THR A 42 28.25 51.84 -38.58
N ARG A 43 27.26 51.87 -37.68
CA ARG A 43 27.35 52.57 -36.40
C ARG A 43 27.79 51.60 -35.30
N PRO A 44 28.80 51.94 -34.47
CA PRO A 44 29.27 51.04 -33.42
C PRO A 44 28.24 50.89 -32.28
N VAL A 45 28.31 49.77 -31.56
CA VAL A 45 27.34 49.41 -30.49
C VAL A 45 27.32 50.43 -29.37
N ASN A 46 28.48 50.96 -28.96
CA ASN A 46 28.59 51.99 -27.93
C ASN A 46 27.99 53.35 -28.30
N ARG A 47 27.53 53.53 -29.55
CA ARG A 47 26.79 54.71 -30.02
C ARG A 47 25.36 54.39 -30.47
N GLY A 48 24.80 53.28 -29.97
CA GLY A 48 23.44 52.84 -30.28
C GLY A 48 23.26 52.22 -31.67
N GLY A 49 24.36 51.85 -32.34
CA GLY A 49 24.31 51.08 -33.58
C GLY A 49 24.44 49.57 -33.35
N THR A 50 24.57 48.81 -34.43
CA THR A 50 24.75 47.34 -34.39
C THR A 50 26.14 46.90 -34.86
N GLY A 51 26.97 47.81 -35.36
CA GLY A 51 28.29 47.51 -35.92
C GLY A 51 28.27 46.65 -37.20
N SER A 52 27.10 46.36 -37.77
CA SER A 52 26.96 45.47 -38.93
C SER A 52 25.86 45.95 -39.88
N THR A 53 26.07 45.75 -41.17
CA THR A 53 25.05 45.93 -42.22
C THR A 53 24.20 44.68 -42.44
N THR A 54 24.45 43.58 -41.72
CA THR A 54 23.68 42.33 -41.84
C THR A 54 22.90 42.03 -40.56
N ALA A 55 21.72 41.42 -40.69
CA ALA A 55 20.92 41.00 -39.55
C ALA A 55 21.65 39.97 -38.66
N ALA A 56 22.45 39.09 -39.26
CA ALA A 56 23.25 38.10 -38.52
C ALA A 56 24.34 38.78 -37.68
N GLY A 57 25.14 39.67 -38.29
CA GLY A 57 26.15 40.42 -37.55
C GLY A 57 25.57 41.33 -36.48
N ALA A 58 24.41 41.95 -36.75
CA ALA A 58 23.71 42.76 -35.75
C ALA A 58 23.29 41.95 -34.52
N ARG A 59 22.74 40.73 -34.70
CA ARG A 59 22.39 39.84 -33.58
C ARG A 59 23.61 39.43 -32.77
N THR A 60 24.70 39.05 -33.43
CA THR A 60 25.96 38.70 -32.76
C THR A 60 26.50 39.86 -31.94
N ASN A 61 26.57 41.05 -32.52
CA ASN A 61 27.15 42.24 -31.87
C ASN A 61 26.32 42.74 -30.68
N LEU A 62 24.99 42.55 -30.72
CA LEU A 62 24.10 42.90 -29.61
C LEU A 62 23.96 41.78 -28.57
N GLY A 63 24.53 40.60 -28.80
CA GLY A 63 24.30 39.42 -27.95
C GLY A 63 22.85 38.94 -27.96
N ALA A 64 22.07 39.30 -28.99
CA ALA A 64 20.67 38.92 -29.10
C ALA A 64 20.55 37.46 -29.57
N MET A 65 19.85 36.64 -28.79
CA MET A 65 19.63 35.23 -29.12
C MET A 65 18.55 35.07 -30.19
N ALA A 66 18.63 33.97 -30.95
CA ALA A 66 17.60 33.63 -31.93
C ALA A 66 16.27 33.25 -31.22
N SER A 67 15.13 33.58 -31.83
CA SER A 67 13.80 33.24 -31.30
C SER A 67 13.55 31.72 -31.17
N SER A 68 14.34 30.89 -31.84
CA SER A 68 14.30 29.43 -31.78
C SER A 68 15.21 28.81 -30.72
N TRP A 69 15.91 29.61 -29.91
CA TRP A 69 16.81 29.08 -28.89
C TRP A 69 16.04 28.21 -27.88
N ARG A 70 16.60 27.03 -27.60
CA ARG A 70 16.15 26.08 -26.59
C ARG A 70 17.38 25.77 -25.73
N PRO A 71 17.47 26.25 -24.49
CA PRO A 71 18.66 25.99 -23.68
C PRO A 71 18.80 24.50 -23.43
N LYS A 72 20.01 23.96 -23.61
CA LYS A 72 20.33 22.62 -23.10
C LYS A 72 20.31 22.66 -21.56
N TRP A 73 20.07 21.52 -20.91
CA TRP A 73 20.14 21.46 -19.44
C TRP A 73 21.48 21.96 -18.88
N SER A 74 22.58 21.75 -19.62
CA SER A 74 23.91 22.26 -19.29
C SER A 74 24.00 23.80 -19.28
N GLU A 75 23.20 24.48 -20.10
CA GLU A 75 23.21 25.95 -20.29
C GLU A 75 22.34 26.68 -19.24
N VAL A 76 21.45 25.97 -18.55
CA VAL A 76 20.64 26.53 -17.45
C VAL A 76 21.54 26.80 -16.24
N THR A 77 21.79 28.07 -15.95
CA THR A 77 22.48 28.52 -14.74
C THR A 77 21.51 28.60 -13.56
N GLY A 78 22.02 28.52 -12.32
CA GLY A 78 21.17 28.58 -11.12
C GLY A 78 20.29 27.35 -10.86
N LYS A 79 20.45 26.26 -11.63
CA LYS A 79 19.75 24.99 -11.36
C LYS A 79 20.20 24.37 -10.04
N PRO A 80 19.30 23.74 -9.26
CA PRO A 80 19.70 22.94 -8.11
C PRO A 80 20.68 21.83 -8.54
N SER A 81 21.80 21.71 -7.82
CA SER A 81 22.77 20.62 -8.03
C SER A 81 22.29 19.28 -7.47
N VAL A 82 21.26 19.32 -6.63
CA VAL A 82 20.63 18.15 -6.00
C VAL A 82 19.13 18.37 -5.98
N PHE A 83 18.38 17.42 -6.54
CA PHE A 83 16.97 17.27 -6.25
C PHE A 83 16.88 16.37 -5.01
N LYS A 84 16.88 16.95 -3.81
CA LYS A 84 16.82 16.16 -2.58
C LYS A 84 15.47 15.43 -2.55
N PRO A 85 15.42 14.09 -2.61
CA PRO A 85 14.15 13.40 -2.48
C PRO A 85 13.56 13.75 -1.12
N SER A 86 12.31 14.22 -1.13
CA SER A 86 11.52 14.33 0.09
C SER A 86 10.79 13.01 0.28
N ALA A 87 10.84 12.47 1.49
CA ALA A 87 9.94 11.41 1.86
C ALA A 87 8.50 11.93 1.72
N HIS A 88 7.65 11.08 1.14
CA HIS A 88 6.20 11.25 1.11
C HIS A 88 5.58 9.86 1.28
N GLY A 89 4.29 9.83 1.62
CA GLY A 89 3.54 8.59 1.79
C GLY A 89 2.50 8.44 0.68
N HIS A 90 2.02 7.21 0.53
CA HIS A 90 0.83 6.90 -0.24
C HIS A 90 -0.28 6.47 0.71
N GLY A 91 -1.47 7.05 0.56
CA GLY A 91 -2.68 6.50 1.13
C GLY A 91 -2.97 5.13 0.50
N LEU A 92 -3.62 4.22 1.23
CA LEU A 92 -3.95 2.89 0.71
C LEU A 92 -4.68 2.96 -0.65
N GLY A 93 -5.61 3.91 -0.82
CA GLY A 93 -6.35 4.10 -2.08
C GLY A 93 -5.49 4.55 -3.28
N GLU A 94 -4.27 5.03 -3.05
CA GLU A 94 -3.31 5.40 -4.11
C GLU A 94 -2.47 4.20 -4.56
N ILE A 95 -2.46 3.13 -3.76
CA ILE A 95 -1.85 1.85 -4.12
C ILE A 95 -2.87 1.11 -5.00
N GLY A 96 -2.91 1.46 -6.28
CA GLY A 96 -3.83 0.82 -7.23
C GLY A 96 -3.70 -0.71 -7.25
N GLY A 97 -4.83 -1.41 -7.31
CA GLY A 97 -4.90 -2.85 -7.56
C GLY A 97 -5.69 -3.67 -6.53
N ASP A 98 -5.40 -4.97 -6.52
CA ASP A 98 -6.05 -6.02 -5.73
C ASP A 98 -5.93 -5.79 -4.20
N LEU A 99 -4.90 -5.07 -3.75
CA LEU A 99 -4.65 -4.80 -2.32
C LEU A 99 -5.71 -3.90 -1.67
N VAL A 100 -6.18 -2.86 -2.37
CA VAL A 100 -7.26 -1.98 -1.85
C VAL A 100 -8.57 -2.72 -1.67
N ASN A 101 -8.84 -3.71 -2.54
CA ASN A 101 -10.03 -4.55 -2.43
C ASN A 101 -9.86 -5.70 -1.43
N ARG A 102 -8.63 -6.19 -1.24
CA ARG A 102 -8.36 -7.34 -0.35
C ARG A 102 -8.15 -6.97 1.10
N LEU A 103 -7.63 -5.79 1.42
CA LEU A 103 -7.44 -5.37 2.80
C LEU A 103 -8.77 -5.28 3.57
N PRO A 104 -9.83 -4.64 3.03
CA PRO A 104 -11.13 -4.61 3.68
C PRO A 104 -11.73 -6.01 3.86
N ASN A 105 -11.51 -6.90 2.89
CA ASN A 105 -11.93 -8.30 3.00
C ASN A 105 -11.17 -9.03 4.12
N LEU A 106 -9.86 -8.80 4.25
CA LEU A 106 -9.06 -9.36 5.33
C LEU A 106 -9.45 -8.78 6.70
N GLU A 107 -9.72 -7.47 6.78
CA GLU A 107 -10.20 -6.80 7.99
C GLU A 107 -11.55 -7.35 8.46
N ALA A 108 -12.43 -7.70 7.51
CA ALA A 108 -13.69 -8.39 7.77
C ALA A 108 -13.52 -9.92 7.99
N GLY A 109 -12.29 -10.44 8.13
CA GLY A 109 -12.01 -11.86 8.33
C GLY A 109 -12.32 -12.76 7.13
N ARG A 110 -12.61 -12.18 5.95
CA ARG A 110 -12.90 -12.93 4.72
C ARG A 110 -11.60 -13.32 4.04
N LEU A 111 -11.19 -14.57 4.24
CA LEU A 111 -10.23 -15.21 3.35
C LEU A 111 -10.91 -15.45 1.99
N SER A 112 -10.12 -15.44 0.90
CA SER A 112 -10.63 -15.75 -0.44
C SER A 112 -11.49 -17.02 -0.42
N PRO A 113 -12.56 -17.15 -1.22
CA PRO A 113 -13.37 -18.37 -1.32
C PRO A 113 -12.76 -19.43 -2.25
N LEU A 114 -11.76 -19.08 -3.06
CA LEU A 114 -11.02 -20.06 -3.89
C LEU A 114 -10.27 -21.20 -3.16
N PRO A 115 -9.98 -21.15 -1.84
CA PRO A 115 -9.39 -22.24 -1.08
C PRO A 115 -10.29 -23.46 -0.86
N TRP A 116 -11.62 -23.33 -0.95
CA TRP A 116 -12.54 -24.43 -0.61
C TRP A 116 -12.36 -25.66 -1.50
N ASP A 117 -11.94 -25.47 -2.76
CA ASP A 117 -11.72 -26.55 -3.74
C ASP A 117 -10.25 -26.94 -3.92
N ARG A 118 -9.34 -26.49 -3.03
CA ARG A 118 -7.90 -26.81 -3.15
C ARG A 118 -7.54 -28.02 -2.29
N PRO A 119 -7.34 -29.21 -2.87
CA PRO A 119 -6.86 -30.36 -2.10
C PRO A 119 -5.44 -30.09 -1.62
N ILE A 120 -5.24 -30.15 -0.30
CA ILE A 120 -3.90 -30.09 0.31
C ILE A 120 -3.35 -31.52 0.36
N THR A 121 -2.20 -31.80 -0.25
CA THR A 121 -1.63 -33.16 -0.35
C THR A 121 -0.38 -33.40 0.49
N TRP A 122 0.11 -32.38 1.21
CA TRP A 122 1.30 -32.46 2.06
C TRP A 122 0.94 -32.53 3.54
N THR A 123 1.97 -32.63 4.40
CA THR A 123 1.81 -32.63 5.87
C THR A 123 1.06 -31.39 6.33
N ARG A 124 0.03 -31.62 7.15
CA ARG A 124 -0.86 -30.57 7.67
C ARG A 124 -0.52 -30.29 9.13
N ARG A 125 -0.69 -29.04 9.55
CA ARG A 125 -0.67 -28.63 10.96
C ARG A 125 -1.95 -27.88 11.27
N ALA A 126 -2.51 -28.11 12.46
CA ALA A 126 -3.56 -27.25 12.98
C ALA A 126 -2.99 -25.86 13.28
N ALA A 127 -3.78 -24.83 12.97
CA ALA A 127 -3.46 -23.45 13.30
C ALA A 127 -4.31 -23.01 14.49
N TYR A 128 -3.69 -22.28 15.42
CA TYR A 128 -4.30 -21.70 16.61
C TYR A 128 -4.16 -20.18 16.55
N MET A 129 -5.11 -19.48 17.13
CA MET A 129 -5.12 -18.02 17.17
C MET A 129 -4.69 -17.54 18.57
N GLY A 130 -3.60 -16.77 18.63
CA GLY A 130 -3.13 -16.12 19.85
C GLY A 130 -3.87 -14.82 20.11
N ASN A 131 -3.97 -14.44 21.39
CA ASN A 131 -4.63 -13.21 21.85
C ASN A 131 -3.71 -12.39 22.79
N ASN A 132 -2.46 -12.15 22.39
CA ASN A 132 -1.48 -11.41 23.19
C ASN A 132 -1.37 -9.92 22.80
N GLY A 133 -2.51 -9.29 22.47
CA GLY A 133 -2.57 -7.93 21.92
C GLY A 133 -2.31 -7.85 20.40
N GLN A 134 -1.97 -8.97 19.77
CA GLN A 134 -1.96 -9.16 18.33
C GLN A 134 -2.66 -10.49 17.99
N ILE A 135 -3.41 -10.52 16.89
CA ILE A 135 -4.00 -11.76 16.37
C ILE A 135 -2.92 -12.47 15.56
N LEU A 136 -2.29 -13.47 16.18
CA LEU A 136 -1.25 -14.29 15.53
C LEU A 136 -1.77 -15.70 15.27
N LEU A 137 -1.55 -16.21 14.06
CA LEU A 137 -1.75 -17.61 13.74
C LEU A 137 -0.48 -18.40 14.06
N GLY A 138 -0.61 -19.50 14.81
CA GLY A 138 0.50 -20.33 15.26
C GLY A 138 0.13 -21.81 15.40
N HIS A 139 1.03 -22.60 15.99
CA HIS A 139 0.76 -24.01 16.32
C HIS A 139 1.18 -24.30 17.76
N VAL A 140 0.52 -25.26 18.41
CA VAL A 140 0.89 -25.69 19.76
C VAL A 140 2.05 -26.69 19.68
N GLU A 141 3.17 -26.36 20.31
CA GLU A 141 4.24 -27.33 20.52
C GLU A 141 3.87 -28.31 21.63
N SER A 142 4.05 -29.61 21.37
CA SER A 142 3.76 -30.65 22.34
C SER A 142 4.90 -31.66 22.39
N THR A 143 6.01 -31.25 23.01
CA THR A 143 7.17 -32.11 23.24
C THR A 143 7.62 -32.00 24.69
N ARG A 144 8.32 -33.02 25.19
CA ARG A 144 8.94 -32.97 26.54
C ARG A 144 10.11 -31.98 26.63
N ALA A 145 10.64 -31.51 25.49
CA ALA A 145 11.63 -30.46 25.48
C ALA A 145 11.00 -29.07 25.70
N SER A 146 9.75 -28.90 25.26
CA SER A 146 9.01 -27.62 25.38
C SER A 146 8.08 -27.56 26.59
N LYS A 147 7.85 -28.67 27.33
CA LYS A 147 6.89 -28.76 28.44
C LYS A 147 7.55 -29.26 29.73
N THR A 148 7.22 -28.63 30.86
CA THR A 148 7.60 -29.01 32.23
C THR A 148 6.38 -29.38 33.07
N ASP A 149 6.58 -29.81 34.31
CA ASP A 149 5.53 -30.05 35.32
C ASP A 149 4.41 -30.98 34.83
N LEU A 150 4.81 -32.06 34.16
CA LEU A 150 3.90 -33.04 33.59
C LEU A 150 3.30 -33.92 34.69
N ALA A 151 2.01 -33.72 34.97
CA ALA A 151 1.23 -34.48 35.94
C ALA A 151 -0.03 -35.09 35.31
N ASN A 152 -0.63 -36.06 36.01
CA ASN A 152 -1.93 -36.60 35.64
C ASN A 152 -3.04 -35.61 36.00
N VAL A 153 -4.06 -35.56 35.16
CA VAL A 153 -5.27 -34.77 35.40
C VAL A 153 -6.13 -35.41 36.49
N GLU A 154 -6.74 -34.57 37.33
CA GLU A 154 -7.57 -35.00 38.47
C GLU A 154 -9.08 -35.06 38.14
N TRP A 155 -9.45 -35.00 36.87
CA TRP A 155 -10.86 -35.07 36.46
C TRP A 155 -11.50 -36.37 36.91
N THR A 156 -12.65 -36.25 37.57
CA THR A 156 -13.42 -37.41 38.03
C THR A 156 -14.28 -37.99 36.91
N ARG A 157 -14.65 -39.26 37.05
CA ARG A 157 -15.56 -39.90 36.10
C ARG A 157 -16.91 -39.19 36.08
N GLU A 158 -17.41 -38.79 37.24
CA GLU A 158 -18.69 -38.16 37.44
C GLU A 158 -18.76 -36.82 36.71
N GLN A 159 -17.72 -35.98 36.81
CA GLN A 159 -17.62 -34.74 36.05
C GLN A 159 -17.65 -34.98 34.54
N LEU A 160 -16.82 -35.91 34.06
CA LEU A 160 -16.71 -36.20 32.62
C LEU A 160 -17.99 -36.82 32.03
N GLN A 161 -18.73 -37.62 32.80
CA GLN A 161 -20.02 -38.17 32.38
C GLN A 161 -21.15 -37.14 32.41
N ALA A 162 -21.03 -36.11 33.24
CA ALA A 162 -22.03 -35.06 33.36
C ALA A 162 -21.95 -34.02 32.24
N ILE A 163 -20.92 -34.05 31.38
CA ILE A 163 -20.80 -33.16 30.22
C ILE A 163 -22.01 -33.34 29.30
N PRO A 164 -22.84 -32.30 29.09
CA PRO A 164 -24.04 -32.42 28.28
C PRO A 164 -23.69 -32.40 26.79
N VAL A 165 -24.35 -33.27 26.02
CA VAL A 165 -24.31 -33.25 24.55
C VAL A 165 -25.68 -32.80 24.07
N LEU A 166 -25.72 -31.62 23.47
CA LEU A 166 -26.95 -30.90 23.14
C LEU A 166 -27.03 -30.60 21.65
N HIS A 167 -28.26 -30.63 21.14
CA HIS A 167 -28.58 -29.98 19.88
C HIS A 167 -29.12 -28.59 20.15
N TYR A 168 -28.64 -27.60 19.42
CA TYR A 168 -29.05 -26.21 19.60
C TYR A 168 -29.13 -25.48 18.26
N ARG A 169 -29.77 -24.31 18.29
CA ARG A 169 -29.83 -23.36 17.17
C ARG A 169 -29.42 -22.00 17.70
N TYR A 170 -28.67 -21.25 16.91
CA TYR A 170 -28.29 -19.90 17.29
C TYR A 170 -29.51 -18.96 17.25
N ILE A 171 -29.71 -18.19 18.32
CA ILE A 171 -30.80 -17.21 18.42
C ILE A 171 -30.76 -16.22 17.24
N ALA A 172 -29.57 -15.77 16.84
CA ALA A 172 -29.39 -14.87 15.70
C ALA A 172 -29.85 -15.48 14.37
N GLU A 173 -29.67 -16.80 14.18
CA GLU A 173 -30.11 -17.49 12.97
C GLU A 173 -31.64 -17.66 12.95
N LEU A 174 -32.25 -17.90 14.12
CA LEU A 174 -33.70 -17.93 14.27
C LEU A 174 -34.35 -16.57 14.00
N GLN A 175 -33.67 -15.47 14.39
CA GLN A 175 -34.14 -14.12 14.07
C GLN A 175 -34.15 -13.87 12.55
N LYS A 176 -33.12 -14.32 11.82
CA LYS A 176 -33.12 -14.25 10.35
C LYS A 176 -34.28 -15.05 9.73
N GLN A 177 -34.56 -16.24 10.27
CA GLN A 177 -35.71 -17.03 9.81
C GLN A 177 -37.06 -16.36 10.08
N ALA A 178 -37.17 -15.55 11.13
CA ALA A 178 -38.39 -14.79 11.39
C ALA A 178 -38.64 -13.70 10.33
N GLU A 179 -37.57 -13.16 9.73
CA GLU A 179 -37.62 -12.19 8.63
C GLU A 179 -37.81 -12.86 7.26
N ASP A 180 -37.17 -14.01 7.06
CA ASP A 180 -37.28 -14.85 5.86
C ASP A 180 -37.68 -16.29 6.25
N PRO A 181 -38.97 -16.65 6.17
CA PRO A 181 -39.45 -17.98 6.53
C PRO A 181 -38.83 -19.13 5.73
N ASP A 182 -38.30 -18.85 4.53
CA ASP A 182 -37.64 -19.84 3.69
C ASP A 182 -36.15 -20.05 4.08
N TYR A 183 -35.62 -19.22 4.98
CA TYR A 183 -34.27 -19.36 5.52
C TYR A 183 -34.16 -20.63 6.38
N HIS A 184 -33.25 -21.53 6.00
CA HIS A 184 -33.01 -22.77 6.72
C HIS A 184 -32.01 -22.57 7.86
N VAL A 185 -32.48 -22.69 9.09
CA VAL A 185 -31.63 -22.69 10.29
C VAL A 185 -31.16 -24.10 10.58
N SER A 186 -29.84 -24.29 10.50
CA SER A 186 -29.19 -25.56 10.84
C SER A 186 -29.32 -25.90 12.32
N LEU A 187 -29.49 -27.20 12.60
CA LEU A 187 -29.36 -27.75 13.94
C LEU A 187 -27.88 -28.07 14.20
N GLU A 188 -27.31 -27.38 15.18
CA GLU A 188 -25.92 -27.59 15.58
C GLU A 188 -25.83 -28.61 16.71
N LEU A 189 -24.64 -29.17 16.92
CA LEU A 189 -24.32 -30.13 17.99
C LEU A 189 -23.18 -29.57 18.84
N GLY A 190 -23.28 -29.68 20.16
CA GLY A 190 -22.17 -29.30 21.04
C GLY A 190 -22.52 -29.37 22.52
N THR A 191 -21.78 -28.60 23.31
CA THR A 191 -21.94 -28.45 24.76
C THR A 191 -21.83 -26.97 25.14
N ILE A 192 -22.17 -26.63 26.39
CA ILE A 192 -22.24 -25.24 26.87
C ILE A 192 -21.04 -24.94 27.76
N ALA A 193 -20.42 -23.77 27.57
CA ALA A 193 -19.21 -23.38 28.27
C ALA A 193 -19.44 -23.20 29.78
N GLU A 194 -20.58 -22.63 30.14
CA GLU A 194 -21.05 -22.44 31.50
C GLU A 194 -21.26 -23.78 32.21
N ASP A 195 -21.86 -24.78 31.54
CA ASP A 195 -22.03 -26.13 32.12
C ASP A 195 -20.68 -26.78 32.42
N LEU A 196 -19.69 -26.63 31.54
CA LEU A 196 -18.33 -27.13 31.77
C LEU A 196 -17.62 -26.39 32.91
N HIS A 197 -17.82 -25.08 33.01
CA HIS A 197 -17.32 -24.26 34.11
C HIS A 197 -17.89 -24.74 35.45
N ASP A 198 -19.21 -24.94 35.53
CA ASP A 198 -19.90 -25.39 36.73
C ASP A 198 -19.48 -26.80 37.17
N LEU A 199 -19.09 -27.65 36.22
CA LEU A 199 -18.50 -28.96 36.50
C LEU A 199 -17.05 -28.90 36.98
N GLY A 200 -16.43 -27.71 37.01
CA GLY A 200 -15.02 -27.53 37.36
C GLY A 200 -14.06 -27.97 36.26
N LEU A 201 -14.54 -28.11 35.02
CA LEU A 201 -13.77 -28.53 33.85
C LEU A 201 -13.26 -27.31 33.05
N TRP A 202 -12.71 -26.36 33.79
CA TRP A 202 -12.19 -25.08 33.30
C TRP A 202 -11.15 -25.17 32.18
N GLU A 203 -10.39 -26.27 32.04
CA GLU A 203 -9.39 -26.42 30.97
C GLU A 203 -10.02 -26.55 29.58
N PHE A 204 -11.31 -26.89 29.50
CA PHE A 204 -12.05 -26.97 28.24
C PHE A 204 -12.82 -25.70 27.91
N VAL A 205 -12.71 -24.65 28.73
CA VAL A 205 -13.51 -23.43 28.60
C VAL A 205 -12.63 -22.27 28.12
N HIS A 206 -13.11 -21.57 27.10
CA HIS A 206 -12.60 -20.26 26.74
C HIS A 206 -13.24 -19.22 27.63
N TYR A 207 -12.44 -18.27 28.12
CA TYR A 207 -12.92 -17.17 28.93
C TYR A 207 -12.72 -15.85 28.22
N GLU A 208 -13.72 -14.97 28.30
CA GLU A 208 -13.59 -13.56 27.99
C GLU A 208 -13.17 -12.79 29.26
N GLY A 209 -12.19 -11.90 29.12
CA GLY A 209 -11.60 -11.18 30.26
C GLY A 209 -10.52 -11.97 31.00
N HIS A 210 -10.05 -11.42 32.12
CA HIS A 210 -8.98 -12.00 32.93
C HIS A 210 -9.30 -11.90 34.43
N GLY A 211 -8.81 -12.86 35.21
CA GLY A 211 -8.96 -12.88 36.66
C GLY A 211 -10.39 -13.17 37.10
N GLU A 212 -10.81 -12.57 38.23
CA GLU A 212 -12.12 -12.82 38.87
C GLU A 212 -13.33 -12.40 38.02
N SER A 213 -13.11 -11.59 36.97
CA SER A 213 -14.17 -11.15 36.04
C SER A 213 -14.25 -11.99 34.77
N ALA A 214 -13.49 -13.09 34.69
CA ALA A 214 -13.49 -13.97 33.53
C ALA A 214 -14.86 -14.65 33.35
N ILE A 215 -15.45 -14.54 32.17
CA ILE A 215 -16.77 -15.12 31.85
C ILE A 215 -16.58 -16.24 30.84
N PRO A 216 -17.15 -17.44 31.05
CA PRO A 216 -17.18 -18.50 30.04
C PRO A 216 -17.78 -17.97 28.73
N SER A 217 -17.05 -18.11 27.62
CA SER A 217 -17.47 -17.58 26.31
C SER A 217 -17.38 -18.61 25.18
N GLY A 218 -16.78 -19.77 25.43
CA GLY A 218 -16.71 -20.83 24.42
C GLY A 218 -16.06 -22.10 24.96
N VAL A 219 -15.91 -23.09 24.07
CA VAL A 219 -15.42 -24.43 24.42
C VAL A 219 -14.24 -24.83 23.54
N HIS A 220 -13.17 -25.35 24.15
CA HIS A 220 -12.05 -26.01 23.48
C HIS A 220 -12.47 -27.40 22.97
N TYR A 221 -13.27 -27.44 21.91
CA TYR A 221 -13.78 -28.67 21.32
C TYR A 221 -12.67 -29.65 20.90
N GLU A 222 -11.51 -29.13 20.50
CA GLU A 222 -10.33 -29.89 20.15
C GLU A 222 -9.76 -30.69 21.33
N LEU A 223 -10.03 -30.26 22.58
CA LEU A 223 -9.54 -30.90 23.80
C LEU A 223 -10.55 -31.92 24.36
N LEU A 224 -11.83 -31.86 23.98
CA LEU A 224 -12.84 -32.82 24.45
C LEU A 224 -12.53 -34.27 24.05
N GLY A 225 -11.76 -34.48 22.98
CA GLY A 225 -11.25 -35.81 22.65
C GLY A 225 -10.35 -36.41 23.75
N LEU A 226 -9.57 -35.58 24.44
CA LEU A 226 -8.76 -36.01 25.59
C LEU A 226 -9.63 -36.29 26.81
N ALA A 227 -10.71 -35.52 26.99
CA ALA A 227 -11.71 -35.77 28.04
C ALA A 227 -12.36 -37.15 27.85
N ALA A 228 -12.80 -37.46 26.63
CA ALA A 228 -13.37 -38.75 26.28
C ALA A 228 -12.37 -39.90 26.47
N LEU A 229 -11.10 -39.69 26.07
CA LEU A 229 -10.03 -40.68 26.30
C LEU A 229 -9.80 -40.94 27.79
N ARG A 230 -9.75 -39.90 28.62
CA ARG A 230 -9.57 -40.06 30.07
C ARG A 230 -10.77 -40.76 30.71
N LEU A 231 -11.99 -40.43 30.28
CA LEU A 231 -13.19 -41.13 30.73
C LEU A 231 -13.14 -42.62 30.39
N ALA A 232 -12.69 -42.98 29.19
CA ALA A 232 -12.52 -44.38 28.80
C ALA A 232 -11.49 -45.11 29.66
N GLN A 233 -10.37 -44.46 30.00
CA GLN A 233 -9.36 -45.02 30.91
C GLN A 233 -9.95 -45.27 32.31
N LEU A 234 -10.64 -44.29 32.88
CA LEU A 234 -11.31 -44.41 34.18
C LEU A 234 -12.38 -45.52 34.18
N GLN A 235 -13.10 -45.69 33.06
CA GLN A 235 -14.05 -46.79 32.92
C GLN A 235 -13.36 -48.14 32.82
N GLY A 236 -12.24 -48.24 32.11
CA GLY A 236 -11.40 -49.45 32.05
C GLY A 236 -10.90 -49.87 33.43
N GLU A 237 -10.30 -48.93 34.18
CA GLU A 237 -9.83 -49.17 35.55
C GLU A 237 -10.96 -49.71 36.46
N ARG A 238 -12.18 -49.20 36.28
CA ARG A 238 -13.36 -49.68 37.04
C ARG A 238 -13.82 -51.07 36.59
N LEU A 239 -13.79 -51.37 35.30
CA LEU A 239 -14.18 -52.68 34.78
C LEU A 239 -13.21 -53.76 35.24
N ASP A 240 -11.90 -53.50 35.15
CA ASP A 240 -10.87 -54.42 35.63
C ASP A 240 -11.07 -54.74 37.12
N ALA A 241 -11.30 -53.71 37.95
CA ALA A 241 -11.58 -53.89 39.37
C ALA A 241 -12.88 -54.66 39.65
N LEU A 242 -13.89 -54.57 38.77
CA LEU A 242 -15.12 -55.35 38.89
C LEU A 242 -14.90 -56.81 38.48
N GLU A 243 -14.12 -57.06 37.44
CA GLU A 243 -13.75 -58.42 37.00
C GLU A 243 -12.93 -59.15 38.07
N GLU A 244 -11.95 -58.48 38.70
CA GLU A 244 -11.19 -59.05 39.81
C GLU A 244 -12.10 -59.46 40.98
N ARG A 245 -13.05 -58.59 41.34
CA ARG A 245 -14.02 -58.86 42.41
C ARG A 245 -14.96 -60.01 42.04
N LEU A 246 -15.37 -60.09 40.78
CA LEU A 246 -16.22 -61.18 40.30
C LEU A 246 -15.49 -62.51 40.37
N ASN A 247 -14.25 -62.57 39.86
CA ASN A 247 -13.41 -63.76 39.90
C ASN A 247 -13.15 -64.23 41.34
N ALA A 248 -12.94 -63.30 42.28
CA ALA A 248 -12.77 -63.62 43.69
C ALA A 248 -14.04 -64.21 44.32
N LEU A 249 -15.23 -63.75 43.92
CA LEU A 249 -16.52 -64.29 44.38
C LEU A 249 -16.83 -65.65 43.77
N GLU A 250 -16.52 -65.86 42.49
CA GLU A 250 -16.72 -67.14 41.80
C GLU A 250 -15.78 -68.25 42.30
N ALA A 251 -14.69 -67.89 42.95
CA ALA A 251 -13.73 -68.82 43.56
C ALA A 251 -14.09 -69.27 45.00
N MET A 252 -15.19 -68.75 45.59
CA MET A 252 -15.70 -69.12 46.92
C MET A 252 -16.78 -70.20 46.85
#